data_AF-A0A497GEI8-F1
#
_entry.id   AF-A0A497GEI8-F1
#
_cell.length_a   1.000
_cell.length_b   1.000
_cell.length_c   1.000
_cell.angle_alpha   90.00
_cell.angle_beta   90.00
_cell.angle_gamma   90.00
#
_symmetry.space_group_name_H-M   'P 1'
#
loop_
_entity.id
_entity.type
_entity.pdbx_description
1 polymer ?
#
loop_
_entity_poly.entity_id
_entity_poly.type
_entity_poly.pdbx_seq_one_letter_code
_entity_poly.pdbx_strand_id
1 'polypeptide(L)'
;FYTQPLGGWRAVYALIWVAWMNAAVGLTNALPIVPFDGGNSLKVALDALLRGLPEDRRRKAVEAATAALTVITIGLILAPVVVPRLKLLVPGPG
;
A
#
# COMPACT_ATOMS: atom_id res chain seq x y z
N PHE A 1 -21.48 -4.49 39.04
CA PHE A 1 -21.27 -5.78 38.34
C PHE A 1 -21.16 -5.48 36.85
N TYR A 2 -20.02 -5.77 36.22
CA TYR A 2 -19.90 -5.63 34.76
C TYR A 2 -20.55 -6.85 34.11
N THR A 3 -21.60 -6.63 33.32
CA THR A 3 -22.25 -7.66 32.52
C THR A 3 -21.22 -8.20 31.53
N GLN A 4 -20.88 -9.48 31.62
CA GLN A 4 -19.95 -10.07 30.68
C GLN A 4 -20.63 -10.24 29.31
N PRO A 5 -19.97 -9.84 28.22
CA PRO A 5 -20.50 -10.08 26.88
C PRO A 5 -20.61 -11.59 26.60
N LEU A 6 -21.48 -11.98 25.67
CA LEU A 6 -21.59 -13.37 25.21
C LEU A 6 -20.19 -13.88 24.77
N GLY A 7 -19.69 -14.93 25.41
CA GLY A 7 -18.33 -15.46 25.19
C GLY A 7 -17.21 -14.81 26.02
N GLY A 8 -17.54 -13.86 26.88
CA GLY A 8 -16.61 -13.17 27.77
C GLY A 8 -15.65 -12.22 27.06
N TRP A 9 -14.83 -11.53 27.85
CA TRP A 9 -13.87 -10.54 27.33
C TRP A 9 -12.87 -11.13 26.32
N ARG A 10 -12.51 -12.41 26.47
CA ARG A 10 -11.62 -13.12 25.54
C ARG A 10 -12.17 -13.16 24.12
N ALA A 11 -13.47 -13.44 23.95
CA ALA A 11 -14.10 -13.47 22.63
C ALA A 11 -14.13 -12.08 21.99
N VAL A 12 -14.43 -11.05 22.79
CA VAL A 12 -14.38 -9.65 22.32
C VAL A 12 -12.98 -9.27 21.87
N TYR A 13 -11.94 -9.60 22.65
CA TYR A 13 -10.56 -9.37 22.24
C TYR A 13 -10.17 -10.17 20.99
N ALA A 14 -10.64 -11.40 20.82
CA ALA A 14 -10.36 -12.15 19.61
C ALA A 14 -10.99 -11.48 18.37
N LEU A 15 -12.25 -11.06 18.46
CA LEU A 15 -12.95 -10.38 17.37
C LEU A 15 -12.32 -9.03 17.02
N ILE A 16 -11.93 -8.24 18.02
CA ILE A 16 -11.27 -6.95 17.75
C ILE A 16 -9.94 -7.18 17.02
N TRP A 17 -9.17 -8.19 17.42
CA TRP A 17 -7.91 -8.54 16.75
C TRP A 17 -8.14 -9.04 15.32
N VAL A 18 -9.13 -9.91 15.10
CA VAL A 18 -9.48 -10.38 13.75
C VAL A 18 -9.88 -9.20 12.86
N ALA A 19 -10.69 -8.26 13.37
CA ALA A 19 -11.08 -7.07 12.63
C ALA A 19 -9.86 -6.21 12.26
N TRP A 20 -8.96 -5.94 13.21
CA TRP A 20 -7.75 -5.16 12.97
C TRP A 20 -6.77 -5.83 12.00
N MET A 21 -6.61 -7.15 12.07
CA MET A 21 -5.77 -7.89 11.11
C MET A 21 -6.35 -7.81 9.70
N ASN A 22 -7.66 -7.96 9.53
CA ASN A 22 -8.32 -7.81 8.24
C ASN A 22 -8.18 -6.37 7.69
N ALA A 23 -8.31 -5.37 8.55
CA ALA A 23 -8.10 -3.97 8.16
C ALA A 23 -6.65 -3.74 7.69
N ALA A 24 -5.66 -4.24 8.44
CA ALA A 24 -4.25 -4.11 8.08
C ALA A 24 -3.94 -4.79 6.73
N VAL A 25 -4.36 -6.05 6.55
CA VAL A 25 -4.15 -6.81 5.30
C VAL A 25 -4.89 -6.17 4.13
N GLY A 26 -6.13 -5.72 4.35
CA GLY A 26 -6.93 -5.02 3.35
C GLY A 26 -6.27 -3.73 2.89
N LEU A 27 -5.78 -2.91 3.82
CA LEU A 27 -5.04 -1.69 3.50
C LEU A 27 -3.75 -1.98 2.73
N THR A 28 -2.99 -3.00 3.10
CA THR A 28 -1.78 -3.39 2.35
C THR A 28 -2.09 -3.87 0.94
N ASN A 29 -3.17 -4.65 0.76
CA ASN A 29 -3.60 -5.11 -0.57
C ASN A 29 -4.14 -3.96 -1.43
N ALA A 30 -4.66 -2.90 -0.84
CA ALA A 30 -5.15 -1.74 -1.56
C ALA A 30 -4.04 -0.75 -1.97
N LEU A 31 -2.78 -0.99 -1.61
CA LEU A 31 -1.67 -0.12 -2.00
C LEU A 31 -1.49 -0.08 -3.54
N PRO A 32 -1.12 1.08 -4.12
CA PRO A 32 -0.92 1.24 -5.56
C PRO A 32 0.43 0.67 -6.02
N ILE A 33 0.65 -0.61 -5.76
CA ILE A 33 1.90 -1.33 -6.00
C ILE A 33 1.61 -2.73 -6.55
N VAL A 34 2.37 -3.18 -7.53
CA VAL A 34 2.26 -4.54 -8.10
C VAL A 34 3.12 -5.50 -7.25
N PRO A 35 2.63 -6.69 -6.83
CA PRO A 35 1.44 -7.39 -7.32
C PRO A 35 0.14 -7.21 -6.51
N PHE A 36 0.08 -6.30 -5.53
CA PHE A 36 -1.13 -6.11 -4.72
C PHE A 36 -2.33 -5.63 -5.56
N ASP A 37 -3.54 -5.91 -5.07
CA ASP A 37 -4.79 -5.63 -5.77
C ASP A 37 -4.93 -4.16 -6.16
N GLY A 38 -4.53 -3.22 -5.30
CA GLY A 38 -4.55 -1.80 -5.59
C GLY A 38 -3.71 -1.40 -6.80
N GLY A 39 -2.56 -2.07 -7.03
CA GLY A 39 -1.74 -1.87 -8.21
C GLY A 39 -2.41 -2.40 -9.50
N ASN A 40 -3.11 -3.53 -9.41
CA ASN A 40 -3.82 -4.10 -10.56
C ASN A 40 -5.11 -3.33 -10.89
N SER A 41 -5.88 -2.92 -9.87
CA SER A 41 -7.03 -2.03 -10.04
C SER A 41 -6.63 -0.69 -10.64
N LEU A 42 -5.49 -0.13 -10.23
CA LEU A 42 -4.92 1.08 -10.84
C LEU A 42 -4.61 0.90 -12.33
N LYS A 43 -4.02 -0.23 -12.74
CA LYS A 43 -3.78 -0.51 -14.18
C LYS A 43 -5.08 -0.47 -14.98
N VAL A 44 -6.12 -1.12 -14.46
CA VAL A 44 -7.44 -1.15 -15.11
C VAL A 44 -8.04 0.26 -15.19
N ALA A 45 -7.95 1.04 -14.11
CA ALA A 45 -8.43 2.42 -14.09
C ALA A 45 -7.67 3.32 -15.09
N LEU A 46 -6.35 3.19 -15.16
CA LEU A 46 -5.52 3.93 -16.11
C LEU A 46 -5.79 3.52 -17.55
N ASP A 47 -5.94 2.22 -17.82
CA ASP A 47 -6.30 1.73 -19.17
C ASP A 47 -7.68 2.28 -19.59
N ALA A 48 -8.65 2.30 -18.67
CA ALA A 48 -9.96 2.89 -18.90
C ALA A 48 -9.89 4.41 -19.15
N LEU A 49 -9.07 5.13 -18.40
CA LEU A 49 -8.89 6.58 -18.54
C LEU A 49 -8.22 6.95 -19.87
N LEU A 50 -7.31 6.10 -20.36
CA LEU A 50 -6.49 6.35 -21.55
C LEU A 50 -7.05 5.70 -22.83
N ARG A 51 -8.32 5.26 -22.83
CA ARG A 51 -8.97 4.57 -23.97
C ARG A 51 -8.89 5.33 -25.30
N GLY A 52 -8.76 6.66 -25.28
CA GLY A 52 -8.64 7.49 -26.49
C GLY A 52 -7.27 7.45 -27.17
N LEU A 53 -6.24 6.85 -26.55
CA LEU A 53 -4.90 6.73 -27.13
C LEU A 53 -4.76 5.48 -28.00
N PRO A 54 -3.86 5.50 -29.01
CA PRO A 54 -3.42 4.31 -29.72
C PRO A 54 -2.98 3.23 -28.73
N GLU A 55 -3.34 1.97 -29.00
CA GLU A 55 -3.14 0.86 -28.06
C GLU A 55 -1.70 0.72 -27.56
N ASP A 56 -0.72 0.85 -28.46
CA ASP A 56 0.70 0.79 -28.10
C ASP A 56 1.12 1.92 -27.14
N ARG A 57 0.60 3.13 -27.35
CA ARG A 57 0.89 4.28 -26.47
C ARG A 57 0.18 4.14 -25.14
N ARG A 58 -1.06 3.64 -25.15
CA ARG A 58 -1.86 3.39 -23.96
C ARG A 58 -1.17 2.37 -23.06
N ARG A 59 -0.80 1.20 -23.58
CA ARG A 59 -0.13 0.14 -22.81
C ARG A 59 1.17 0.64 -22.17
N LYS A 60 2.03 1.31 -22.95
CA LYS A 60 3.28 1.90 -22.45
C LYS A 60 3.03 2.93 -21.34
N ALA A 61 2.03 3.79 -21.49
CA ALA A 61 1.69 4.79 -20.49
C ALA A 61 1.18 4.15 -19.18
N VAL A 62 0.28 3.16 -19.27
CA VAL A 62 -0.26 2.44 -18.10
C VAL A 62 0.86 1.70 -17.36
N GLU A 63 1.74 1.01 -18.09
CA GLU A 63 2.88 0.29 -17.51
C GLU A 63 3.86 1.25 -16.82
N ALA A 64 4.25 2.33 -17.49
CA ALA A 64 5.16 3.33 -16.94
C ALA A 64 4.58 4.00 -15.69
N ALA A 65 3.31 4.40 -15.73
CA ALA A 65 2.63 5.03 -14.60
C ALA A 65 2.53 4.08 -13.40
N THR A 66 2.16 2.81 -13.65
CA THR A 66 2.04 1.81 -12.58
C THR A 66 3.40 1.44 -11.99
N ALA A 67 4.44 1.33 -12.82
CA ALA A 67 5.81 1.10 -12.37
C ALA A 67 6.33 2.27 -11.53
N ALA A 68 6.10 3.51 -11.97
CA ALA A 68 6.46 4.71 -11.23
C ALA A 68 5.77 4.77 -9.87
N LEU A 69 4.46 4.52 -9.81
CA LEU A 69 3.69 4.48 -8.56
C LEU A 69 4.15 3.35 -7.63
N THR A 70 4.50 2.19 -8.18
CA THR A 70 5.11 1.09 -7.42
C THR A 70 6.42 1.54 -6.78
N VAL A 71 7.35 2.11 -7.55
CA VAL A 71 8.65 2.58 -7.06
C VAL A 71 8.49 3.68 -6.02
N ILE A 72 7.61 4.66 -6.26
CA ILE A 72 7.32 5.74 -5.31
C ILE A 72 6.76 5.16 -4.01
N THR A 73 5.82 4.23 -4.08
CA THR A 73 5.21 3.61 -2.90
C THR A 73 6.25 2.84 -2.08
N ILE A 74 7.10 2.04 -2.72
CA ILE A 74 8.23 1.36 -2.06
C ILE A 74 9.17 2.39 -1.42
N GLY A 75 9.51 3.44 -2.16
CA GLY A 75 10.36 4.52 -1.68
C GLY A 75 9.79 5.19 -0.43
N LEU A 76 8.48 5.49 -0.41
CA LEU A 76 7.80 6.08 0.74
C LEU A 76 7.74 5.14 1.95
N ILE A 77 7.58 3.84 1.74
CA ILE A 77 7.62 2.83 2.80
C ILE A 77 9.03 2.72 3.40
N LEU A 78 10.06 2.75 2.55
CA LEU A 78 11.46 2.59 2.99
C LEU A 78 12.07 3.90 3.50
N ALA A 79 11.58 5.06 3.09
CA ALA A 79 12.16 6.36 3.42
C ALA A 79 12.34 6.59 4.93
N PRO A 80 11.36 6.30 5.82
CA PRO A 80 11.54 6.45 7.27
C PRO A 80 12.68 5.62 7.85
N VAL A 81 13.04 4.51 7.19
CA VAL A 81 14.09 3.58 7.63
C VAL A 81 15.46 3.97 7.02
N VAL A 82 15.47 4.32 5.74
CA VAL A 82 16.69 4.58 4.97
C VAL A 82 17.23 5.99 5.23
N VAL A 83 16.37 7.02 5.23
CA VAL A 83 16.79 8.43 5.34
C VAL A 83 17.58 8.72 6.62
N PRO A 84 17.15 8.28 7.82
CA PRO A 84 17.94 8.50 9.04
C PRO A 84 19.32 7.83 8.99
N ARG A 85 19.42 6.64 8.38
CA ARG A 85 20.69 5.89 8.29
C ARG A 85 21.67 6.54 7.31
N LEU A 86 21.18 7.09 6.20
CA LEU A 86 22.02 7.82 5.25
C LEU A 86 22.58 9.11 5.85
N LYS A 87 21.77 9.83 6.64
CA LYS A 87 22.23 11.04 7.34
C LYS A 87 23.37 10.77 8.33
N LEU A 88 23.47 9.57 8.88
CA LEU A 88 24.57 9.18 9.77
C LEU A 88 25.87 8.88 9.02
N LEU A 89 25.79 8.53 7.73
CA LEU A 89 26.94 8.20 6.88
C LEU A 89 27.52 9.41 6.14
N VAL A 90 26.77 10.51 6.04
CA VAL A 90 27.26 11.78 5.50
C VAL A 90 27.92 12.56 6.65
N PRO A 91 29.26 12.70 6.68
CA PRO A 91 29.91 13.55 7.67
C PRO A 91 29.40 14.98 7.50
N GLY A 92 29.01 15.61 8.62
CA GLY A 92 28.56 17.00 8.60
C GLY A 92 29.64 17.94 8.05
N PRO A 93 29.28 19.10 7.49
CA PRO A 93 30.27 20.12 7.14
C PRO A 93 31.04 20.49 8.42
N GLY A 94 32.34 20.19 8.42
CA GLY A 94 33.28 20.55 9.49
C GLY A 94 33.60 22.04 9.51
#